data_AF-B2CFT5-F1
#
_entry.id   AF-B2CFT5-F1
#
_cell.length_a   1.000
_cell.length_b   1.000
_cell.length_c   1.000
_cell.angle_alpha   90.00
_cell.angle_beta   90.00
_cell.angle_gamma   90.00
#
_symmetry.space_group_name_H-M   'P 1'
#
loop_
_entity.id
_entity.type
_entity.pdbx_description
1 polymer ?
#
loop_
_entity_poly.entity_id
_entity_poly.type
_entity_poly.pdbx_seq_one_letter_code
_entity_poly.pdbx_strand_id
1 'polypeptide(L)'
;PAVDTKTGKLPALIDTAKIPHPGHGANFVHPKYGPVWATGHLGGAAVSLISTASDKPADAKYKQYNWKVVEELKMPGAGNLFVKTHPKSKNLWADLPMNPERENAESVYVYSLADLGKAPVKLDVAKDSGLPQTKALRRAVHPEYSQDGTEVWISLWGGKTGQSAIVIYDDKTLKLKKVITDPKMITPTGKF
;
A
#
# COMPACT_ATOMS: atom_id res chain seq x y z
N PRO A 1 -11.20 -14.24 3.80
CA PRO A 1 -11.25 -15.26 4.86
C PRO A 1 -10.02 -15.13 5.77
N ALA A 2 -10.16 -15.35 7.06
CA ALA A 2 -9.03 -15.54 7.97
C ALA A 2 -8.87 -17.03 8.24
N VAL A 3 -7.65 -17.55 8.16
CA VAL A 3 -7.32 -18.97 8.43
C VAL A 3 -6.28 -19.00 9.55
N ASP A 4 -6.57 -19.76 10.60
CA ASP A 4 -5.59 -20.09 11.63
C ASP A 4 -4.76 -21.27 11.14
N THR A 5 -3.51 -21.01 10.77
CA THR A 5 -2.60 -22.03 10.23
C THR A 5 -2.07 -22.98 11.30
N LYS A 6 -2.14 -22.63 12.59
CA LYS A 6 -1.73 -23.51 13.70
C LYS A 6 -2.78 -24.58 13.97
N THR A 7 -4.06 -24.20 13.91
CA THR A 7 -5.18 -25.13 14.16
C THR A 7 -5.85 -25.66 12.89
N GLY A 8 -5.54 -25.09 11.72
CA GLY A 8 -6.16 -25.42 10.44
C GLY A 8 -7.62 -24.96 10.33
N LYS A 9 -8.08 -24.06 11.21
CA LYS A 9 -9.49 -23.63 11.29
C LYS A 9 -9.71 -22.33 10.52
N LEU A 10 -10.96 -22.13 10.09
CA LEU A 10 -11.45 -20.87 9.52
C LEU A 10 -12.13 -20.04 10.63
N PRO A 11 -11.40 -19.18 11.37
CA PRO A 11 -11.99 -18.38 12.45
C PRO A 11 -13.04 -17.38 11.96
N ALA A 12 -12.92 -16.86 10.74
CA ALA A 12 -13.82 -15.82 10.25
C ALA A 12 -13.86 -15.69 8.73
N LEU A 13 -15.03 -15.27 8.25
CA LEU A 13 -15.22 -14.58 6.98
C LEU A 13 -15.48 -13.11 7.31
N ILE A 14 -14.62 -12.23 6.80
CA ILE A 14 -14.69 -10.78 7.08
C ILE A 14 -15.19 -10.10 5.81
N ASP A 15 -16.30 -9.38 5.92
CA ASP A 15 -16.80 -8.52 4.85
C ASP A 15 -16.00 -7.22 4.80
N THR A 16 -15.60 -6.81 3.60
CA THR A 16 -14.83 -5.60 3.32
C THR A 16 -15.47 -4.81 2.18
N ALA A 17 -14.86 -3.70 1.77
CA ALA A 17 -15.24 -3.02 0.55
C ALA A 17 -15.07 -3.91 -0.70
N LYS A 18 -15.62 -3.45 -1.83
CA LYS A 18 -15.76 -4.23 -3.06
C LYS A 18 -14.41 -4.63 -3.68
N ILE A 19 -14.25 -5.94 -3.95
CA ILE A 19 -13.06 -6.56 -4.59
C ILE A 19 -11.77 -6.20 -3.83
N PRO A 20 -11.55 -6.76 -2.62
CA PRO A 20 -10.30 -6.56 -1.89
C PRO A 20 -9.14 -7.18 -2.69
N HIS A 21 -8.04 -6.43 -2.79
CA HIS A 21 -6.83 -6.86 -3.49
C HIS A 21 -5.60 -6.52 -2.65
N PRO A 22 -5.24 -7.38 -1.68
CA PRO A 22 -4.19 -7.05 -0.72
C PRO A 22 -2.76 -7.21 -1.24
N GLY A 23 -2.53 -8.07 -2.23
CA GLY A 23 -1.23 -8.74 -2.35
C GLY A 23 -0.94 -9.53 -1.06
N HIS A 24 0.16 -9.24 -0.38
CA HIS A 24 0.42 -9.76 0.98
C HIS A 24 -0.25 -8.93 2.10
N GLY A 25 -0.79 -7.76 1.75
CA GLY A 25 -1.30 -6.76 2.68
C GLY A 25 -0.20 -6.11 3.53
N ALA A 26 -0.62 -5.36 4.54
CA ALA A 26 0.29 -4.62 5.42
C ALA A 26 -0.10 -4.79 6.90
N ASN A 27 0.83 -5.24 7.74
CA ASN A 27 0.61 -5.43 9.17
C ASN A 27 1.21 -4.29 9.98
N PHE A 28 0.47 -3.77 10.95
CA PHE A 28 0.97 -2.79 11.93
C PHE A 28 0.13 -2.81 13.21
N VAL A 29 0.53 -2.03 14.21
CA VAL A 29 -0.22 -1.89 15.47
C VAL A 29 -1.01 -0.58 15.44
N HIS A 30 -2.33 -0.68 15.41
CA HIS A 30 -3.25 0.44 15.53
C HIS A 30 -3.35 0.93 16.99
N PRO A 31 -3.27 2.24 17.28
CA PRO A 31 -3.28 2.75 18.65
C PRO A 31 -4.55 2.36 19.43
N LYS A 32 -5.70 2.32 18.76
CA LYS A 32 -7.00 1.99 19.36
C LYS A 32 -7.39 0.51 19.28
N TYR A 33 -6.94 -0.21 18.24
CA TYR A 33 -7.46 -1.54 17.89
C TYR A 33 -6.41 -2.65 17.99
N GLY A 34 -5.17 -2.32 18.36
CA GLY A 34 -4.09 -3.30 18.48
C GLY A 34 -3.59 -3.76 17.11
N PRO A 35 -3.08 -5.00 17.01
CA PRO A 35 -2.64 -5.58 15.74
C PRO A 35 -3.73 -5.53 14.66
N VAL A 36 -3.38 -4.98 13.50
CA VAL A 36 -4.26 -4.92 12.33
C VAL A 36 -3.50 -5.35 11.08
N TRP A 37 -4.25 -5.84 10.11
CA TRP A 37 -3.83 -6.10 8.74
C TRP A 37 -4.65 -5.25 7.78
N ALA A 38 -3.99 -4.63 6.81
CA ALA A 38 -4.61 -3.74 5.84
C ALA A 38 -4.73 -4.37 4.45
N THR A 39 -5.83 -4.05 3.76
CA THR A 39 -6.03 -4.33 2.34
C THR A 39 -6.64 -3.12 1.64
N GLY A 40 -6.19 -2.83 0.42
CA GLY A 40 -6.93 -1.94 -0.47
C GLY A 40 -7.85 -2.72 -1.42
N HIS A 41 -8.49 -1.98 -2.32
CA HIS A 41 -9.62 -2.48 -3.10
C HIS A 41 -9.56 -2.03 -4.56
N LEU A 42 -9.83 -2.98 -5.46
CA LEU A 42 -9.97 -2.71 -6.89
C LEU A 42 -11.31 -2.04 -7.21
N GLY A 43 -12.37 -2.36 -6.47
CA GLY A 43 -13.74 -1.91 -6.73
C GLY A 43 -14.27 -0.86 -5.76
N GLY A 44 -13.47 -0.46 -4.75
CA GLY A 44 -13.87 0.48 -3.71
C GLY A 44 -12.80 1.52 -3.41
N ALA A 45 -13.21 2.71 -2.96
CA ALA A 45 -12.33 3.82 -2.65
C ALA A 45 -11.90 3.83 -1.17
N ALA A 46 -11.39 2.69 -0.69
CA ALA A 46 -10.99 2.53 0.71
C ALA A 46 -9.79 1.58 0.87
N VAL A 47 -9.07 1.76 1.99
CA VAL A 47 -8.20 0.74 2.58
C VAL A 47 -8.87 0.27 3.87
N SER A 48 -9.23 -1.01 3.96
CA SER A 48 -9.87 -1.57 5.15
C SER A 48 -8.79 -2.10 6.10
N LEU A 49 -8.89 -1.74 7.38
CA LEU A 49 -8.07 -2.26 8.45
C LEU A 49 -8.83 -3.33 9.20
N ILE A 50 -8.30 -4.55 9.22
CA ILE A 50 -8.90 -5.71 9.87
C ILE A 50 -8.09 -6.03 11.11
N SER A 51 -8.72 -6.06 12.29
CA SER A 51 -8.04 -6.48 13.51
C SER A 51 -7.69 -7.97 13.45
N THR A 52 -6.45 -8.30 13.81
CA THR A 52 -5.93 -9.66 13.80
C THR A 52 -5.82 -10.22 15.21
N ALA A 53 -6.13 -11.50 15.38
CA ALA A 53 -5.95 -12.14 16.67
C ALA A 53 -4.45 -12.25 17.02
N SER A 54 -4.13 -12.02 18.30
CA SER A 54 -2.79 -12.15 18.85
C SER A 54 -2.85 -12.92 20.17
N ASP A 55 -1.93 -13.86 20.35
CA ASP A 55 -1.75 -14.62 21.59
C ASP A 55 -0.92 -13.86 22.64
N LYS A 56 -0.35 -12.69 22.28
CA LYS A 56 0.46 -11.91 23.20
C LYS A 56 -0.42 -11.37 24.33
N PRO A 57 -0.02 -11.54 25.62
CA PRO A 57 -0.80 -11.03 26.75
C PRO A 57 -1.11 -9.52 26.66
N ALA A 58 -0.18 -8.73 26.12
CA ALA A 58 -0.35 -7.28 25.93
C ALA A 58 -1.49 -6.92 24.97
N ASP A 59 -1.86 -7.82 24.05
CA ASP A 59 -2.90 -7.60 23.05
C ASP A 59 -4.28 -8.13 23.50
N ALA A 60 -4.37 -8.78 24.66
CA ALA A 60 -5.59 -9.41 25.13
C ALA A 60 -6.78 -8.44 25.26
N LYS A 61 -6.51 -7.17 25.53
CA LYS A 61 -7.51 -6.09 25.62
C LYS A 61 -8.15 -5.70 24.27
N TYR A 62 -7.65 -6.22 23.15
CA TYR A 62 -8.18 -5.95 21.80
C TYR A 62 -9.03 -7.09 21.24
N LYS A 63 -9.17 -8.21 21.98
CA LYS A 63 -9.83 -9.44 21.51
C LYS A 63 -11.25 -9.23 20.96
N GLN A 64 -11.99 -8.24 21.49
CA GLN A 64 -13.33 -7.90 21.01
C GLN A 64 -13.38 -7.42 19.54
N TYR A 65 -12.25 -7.02 18.98
CA TYR A 65 -12.12 -6.52 17.60
C TYR A 65 -11.69 -7.59 16.60
N ASN A 66 -11.12 -8.71 17.07
CA ASN A 66 -10.53 -9.73 16.21
C ASN A 66 -11.47 -10.12 15.06
N TRP A 67 -10.90 -10.15 13.86
CA TRP A 67 -11.58 -10.53 12.62
C TRP A 67 -12.73 -9.62 12.21
N LYS A 68 -12.66 -8.33 12.57
CA LYS A 68 -13.58 -7.30 12.12
C LYS A 68 -12.81 -6.22 11.37
N VAL A 69 -13.46 -5.64 10.36
CA VAL A 69 -13.04 -4.32 9.86
C VAL A 69 -13.24 -3.32 10.99
N VAL A 70 -12.15 -2.73 11.47
CA VAL A 70 -12.17 -1.78 12.59
C VAL A 70 -12.10 -0.33 12.14
N GLU A 71 -11.61 -0.10 10.92
CA GLU A 71 -11.49 1.22 10.32
C GLU A 71 -11.37 1.10 8.80
N GLU A 72 -11.88 2.11 8.09
CA GLU A 72 -11.69 2.28 6.66
C GLU A 72 -11.03 3.63 6.38
N LEU A 73 -9.83 3.58 5.78
CA LEU A 73 -9.11 4.77 5.35
C LEU A 73 -9.61 5.18 3.96
N LYS A 74 -9.96 6.45 3.79
CA LYS A 74 -10.50 6.97 2.53
C LYS A 74 -9.41 7.09 1.46
N MET A 75 -9.62 6.43 0.32
CA MET A 75 -8.81 6.62 -0.89
C MET A 75 -9.53 7.59 -1.85
N PRO A 76 -8.81 8.29 -2.74
CA PRO A 76 -9.44 9.20 -3.70
C PRO A 76 -10.22 8.48 -4.81
N GLY A 77 -10.09 7.16 -4.92
CA GLY A 77 -10.84 6.35 -5.86
C GLY A 77 -10.55 4.87 -5.70
N ALA A 78 -11.20 4.07 -6.55
CA ALA A 78 -10.95 2.63 -6.65
C ALA A 78 -9.74 2.31 -7.52
N GLY A 79 -9.28 1.06 -7.49
CA GLY A 79 -8.20 0.57 -8.33
C GLY A 79 -6.85 0.40 -7.61
N ASN A 80 -6.85 0.29 -6.29
CA ASN A 80 -5.66 -0.05 -5.52
C ASN A 80 -5.28 -1.50 -5.78
N LEU A 81 -3.97 -1.78 -5.92
CA LEU A 81 -3.46 -3.14 -6.03
C LEU A 81 -2.63 -3.55 -4.83
N PHE A 82 -1.87 -2.62 -4.24
CA PHE A 82 -0.95 -2.92 -3.15
C PHE A 82 -1.03 -1.88 -2.05
N VAL A 83 -0.96 -2.38 -0.82
CA VAL A 83 -0.67 -1.59 0.38
C VAL A 83 0.62 -2.14 1.00
N LYS A 84 1.44 -1.26 1.59
CA LYS A 84 2.72 -1.65 2.19
C LYS A 84 3.08 -0.80 3.40
N THR A 85 3.65 -1.44 4.41
CA THR A 85 4.33 -0.80 5.53
C THR A 85 5.54 -1.65 5.94
N HIS A 86 6.32 -1.17 6.90
CA HIS A 86 7.47 -1.87 7.45
C HIS A 86 7.54 -1.67 8.98
N PRO A 87 8.01 -2.64 9.78
CA PRO A 87 8.06 -2.51 11.25
C PRO A 87 8.83 -1.29 11.80
N LYS A 88 9.74 -0.71 11.00
CA LYS A 88 10.50 0.50 11.34
C LYS A 88 9.90 1.80 10.77
N SER A 89 8.90 1.68 9.90
CA SER A 89 8.22 2.81 9.27
C SER A 89 7.09 3.34 10.16
N LYS A 90 6.74 4.60 9.94
CA LYS A 90 5.54 5.25 10.50
C LYS A 90 4.48 5.50 9.43
N ASN A 91 4.64 4.89 8.25
CA ASN A 91 3.83 5.16 7.08
C ASN A 91 3.14 3.89 6.58
N LEU A 92 1.91 4.05 6.09
CA LEU A 92 1.22 3.07 5.26
C LEU A 92 1.11 3.63 3.84
N TRP A 93 1.71 2.93 2.90
CA TRP A 93 1.74 3.28 1.49
C TRP A 93 0.64 2.52 0.76
N ALA A 94 -0.09 3.20 -0.11
CA ALA A 94 -1.11 2.62 -0.98
C ALA A 94 -0.93 3.14 -2.40
N ASP A 95 -0.85 2.24 -3.38
CA ASP A 95 -0.87 2.63 -4.79
C ASP A 95 -2.30 2.79 -5.32
N LEU A 96 -2.46 3.32 -6.53
CA LEU A 96 -3.78 3.41 -7.16
C LEU A 96 -3.73 3.16 -8.68
N PRO A 97 -2.96 2.14 -9.14
CA PRO A 97 -2.54 2.02 -10.52
C PRO A 97 -3.70 1.69 -11.46
N MET A 98 -4.81 1.09 -11.01
CA MET A 98 -5.93 0.73 -11.89
C MET A 98 -6.99 1.82 -12.01
N ASN A 99 -6.77 2.99 -11.40
CA ASN A 99 -7.66 4.13 -11.54
C ASN A 99 -7.63 4.67 -12.99
N PRO A 100 -8.77 5.16 -13.52
CA PRO A 100 -8.81 5.76 -14.85
C PRO A 100 -8.14 7.14 -14.89
N GLU A 101 -8.14 7.88 -13.77
CA GLU A 101 -7.59 9.23 -13.72
C GLU A 101 -6.06 9.19 -13.63
N ARG A 102 -5.39 9.89 -14.56
CA ARG A 102 -3.93 9.95 -14.64
C ARG A 102 -3.30 10.30 -13.31
N GLU A 103 -3.80 11.38 -12.72
CA GLU A 103 -3.27 11.92 -11.47
C GLU A 103 -3.31 10.92 -10.30
N ASN A 104 -4.20 9.93 -10.36
CA ASN A 104 -4.29 8.86 -9.37
C ASN A 104 -3.42 7.67 -9.76
N ALA A 105 -3.49 7.24 -11.01
CA ALA A 105 -2.74 6.09 -11.52
C ALA A 105 -1.22 6.30 -11.48
N GLU A 106 -0.77 7.54 -11.61
CA GLU A 106 0.64 7.95 -11.59
C GLU A 106 1.17 8.28 -10.18
N SER A 107 0.33 8.17 -9.15
CA SER A 107 0.65 8.55 -7.78
C SER A 107 0.56 7.40 -6.77
N VAL A 108 1.16 7.61 -5.61
CA VAL A 108 0.92 6.81 -4.40
C VAL A 108 0.42 7.70 -3.27
N TYR A 109 -0.25 7.09 -2.31
CA TYR A 109 -0.89 7.74 -1.16
C TYR A 109 -0.29 7.20 0.14
N VAL A 110 0.20 8.11 0.99
CA VAL A 110 0.92 7.76 2.21
C VAL A 110 0.17 8.26 3.43
N TYR A 111 -0.35 7.33 4.21
CA TYR A 111 -1.03 7.58 5.48
C TYR A 111 -0.02 7.59 6.62
N SER A 112 -0.20 8.51 7.56
CA SER A 112 0.57 8.49 8.81
C SER A 112 -0.03 7.48 9.77
N LEU A 113 0.73 6.47 10.18
CA LEU A 113 0.29 5.52 11.20
C LEU A 113 0.15 6.15 12.59
N ALA A 114 0.75 7.31 12.81
CA ALA A 114 0.58 8.07 14.04
C ALA A 114 -0.76 8.82 14.10
N ASP A 115 -1.35 9.12 12.95
CA ASP A 115 -2.64 9.83 12.84
C ASP A 115 -3.33 9.45 11.53
N LEU A 116 -4.12 8.37 11.58
CA LEU A 116 -4.87 7.83 10.44
C LEU A 116 -6.12 8.66 10.08
N GLY A 117 -6.52 9.60 10.94
CA GLY A 117 -7.56 10.57 10.63
C GLY A 117 -7.09 11.67 9.68
N LYS A 118 -5.78 11.87 9.57
CA LYS A 118 -5.19 12.84 8.64
C LYS A 118 -5.29 12.34 7.20
N ALA A 119 -5.60 13.25 6.29
CA ALA A 119 -5.56 12.96 4.85
C ALA A 119 -4.17 12.45 4.43
N PRO A 120 -4.10 11.44 3.53
CA PRO A 120 -2.83 10.91 3.07
C PRO A 120 -2.05 11.96 2.28
N VAL A 121 -0.72 11.87 2.35
CA VAL A 121 0.16 12.61 1.46
C VAL A 121 0.16 11.93 0.09
N LYS A 122 -0.14 12.69 -0.96
CA LYS A 122 -0.04 12.24 -2.35
C LYS A 122 1.38 12.49 -2.86
N LEU A 123 2.03 11.47 -3.42
CA LEU A 123 3.32 11.58 -4.09
C LEU A 123 3.14 11.24 -5.57
N ASP A 124 3.49 12.18 -6.44
CA ASP A 124 3.36 12.05 -7.90
C ASP A 124 4.61 11.37 -8.45
N VAL A 125 4.54 10.04 -8.56
CA VAL A 125 5.68 9.20 -8.94
C VAL A 125 6.08 9.42 -10.39
N ALA A 126 5.12 9.71 -11.27
CA ALA A 126 5.45 10.04 -12.65
C ALA A 126 6.22 11.35 -12.75
N LYS A 127 5.76 12.41 -12.07
CA LYS A 127 6.46 13.69 -12.02
C LYS A 127 7.85 13.55 -11.38
N ASP A 128 7.94 12.88 -10.25
CA ASP A 128 9.19 12.72 -9.49
C ASP A 128 10.20 11.83 -10.24
N SER A 129 9.77 10.99 -11.19
CA SER A 129 10.68 10.25 -12.06
C SER A 129 11.49 11.14 -13.00
N GLY A 130 11.06 12.38 -13.25
CA GLY A 130 11.67 13.28 -14.24
C GLY A 130 11.49 12.85 -15.70
N LEU A 131 10.77 11.75 -15.97
CA LEU A 131 10.48 11.33 -17.33
C LEU A 131 9.45 12.26 -17.98
N PRO A 132 9.58 12.57 -19.28
CA PRO A 132 8.59 13.40 -19.97
C PRO A 132 7.22 12.73 -19.95
N GLN A 133 6.17 13.54 -19.78
CA GLN A 133 4.80 13.07 -19.85
C GLN A 133 4.52 12.50 -21.25
N THR A 134 3.82 11.38 -21.30
CA THR A 134 3.42 10.75 -22.57
C THR A 134 1.90 10.68 -22.68
N LYS A 135 1.38 10.47 -23.90
CA LYS A 135 -0.05 10.21 -24.09
C LYS A 135 -0.51 8.96 -23.34
N ALA A 136 0.33 7.92 -23.28
CA ALA A 136 0.06 6.74 -22.48
C ALA A 136 0.19 7.04 -20.97
N LEU A 137 -0.62 6.36 -20.17
CA LEU A 137 -0.46 6.35 -18.72
C LEU A 137 0.77 5.53 -18.35
N ARG A 138 1.58 6.06 -17.45
CA ARG A 138 2.44 5.21 -16.62
C ARG A 138 1.69 4.93 -15.32
N ARG A 139 1.88 3.76 -14.72
CA ARG A 139 1.15 3.39 -13.50
C ARG A 139 2.13 3.20 -12.36
N ALA A 140 1.99 3.97 -11.29
CA ALA A 140 2.77 3.83 -10.07
C ALA A 140 2.26 2.60 -9.31
N VAL A 141 3.10 1.59 -9.13
CA VAL A 141 2.66 0.29 -8.61
C VAL A 141 3.69 -0.38 -7.71
N HIS A 142 3.15 -1.15 -6.76
CA HIS A 142 3.87 -2.10 -5.90
C HIS A 142 4.92 -1.43 -5.01
N PRO A 143 4.53 -0.62 -4.00
CA PRO A 143 5.49 -0.08 -3.04
C PRO A 143 6.24 -1.21 -2.33
N GLU A 144 7.57 -1.18 -2.37
CA GLU A 144 8.42 -2.20 -1.76
C GLU A 144 9.51 -1.56 -0.90
N TYR A 145 9.74 -2.08 0.30
CA TYR A 145 10.75 -1.51 1.19
C TYR A 145 12.14 -2.09 0.92
N SER A 146 13.17 -1.27 1.13
CA SER A 146 14.53 -1.80 1.34
C SER A 146 14.59 -2.67 2.60
N GLN A 147 15.58 -3.56 2.68
CA GLN A 147 15.75 -4.48 3.81
C GLN A 147 15.84 -3.78 5.17
N ASP A 148 16.47 -2.60 5.22
CA ASP A 148 16.62 -1.82 6.44
C ASP A 148 15.36 -1.01 6.80
N GLY A 149 14.39 -0.94 5.89
CA GLY A 149 13.12 -0.22 6.04
C GLY A 149 13.22 1.29 5.88
N THR A 150 14.29 1.81 5.30
CA THR A 150 14.51 3.27 5.18
C THR A 150 14.06 3.85 3.84
N GLU A 151 13.91 3.01 2.82
CA GLU A 151 13.52 3.42 1.47
C GLU A 151 12.26 2.68 1.01
N VAL A 152 11.47 3.35 0.18
CA VAL A 152 10.32 2.75 -0.52
C VAL A 152 10.50 2.92 -2.02
N TRP A 153 10.48 1.79 -2.72
CA TRP A 153 10.74 1.65 -4.14
C TRP A 153 9.41 1.46 -4.85
N ILE A 154 9.11 2.31 -5.84
CA ILE A 154 7.88 2.26 -6.63
C ILE A 154 8.22 2.00 -8.08
N SER A 155 7.54 1.04 -8.73
CA SER A 155 7.66 0.86 -10.17
C SER A 155 6.77 1.89 -10.86
N LEU A 156 7.33 2.64 -11.79
CA LEU A 156 6.56 3.46 -12.72
C LEU A 156 6.38 2.66 -14.00
N TRP A 157 5.33 1.85 -14.04
CA TRP A 157 5.03 0.90 -15.09
C TRP A 157 4.51 1.62 -16.36
N GLY A 158 5.38 1.76 -17.37
CA GLY A 158 5.01 2.23 -18.70
C GLY A 158 4.75 1.08 -19.68
N GLY A 159 4.29 1.41 -20.90
CA GLY A 159 4.14 0.45 -22.00
C GLY A 159 5.49 -0.01 -22.57
N LYS A 160 5.50 -1.09 -23.36
CA LYS A 160 6.73 -1.74 -23.88
C LYS A 160 7.69 -0.80 -24.64
N THR A 161 7.15 0.20 -25.33
CA THR A 161 7.93 1.15 -26.14
C THR A 161 8.27 2.45 -25.39
N GLY A 162 7.68 2.66 -24.21
CA GLY A 162 7.89 3.84 -23.40
C GLY A 162 8.95 3.61 -22.33
N GLN A 163 9.80 4.61 -22.09
CA GLN A 163 10.73 4.57 -20.97
C GLN A 163 9.95 4.47 -19.64
N SER A 164 10.43 3.61 -18.75
CA SER A 164 9.90 3.38 -17.41
C SER A 164 10.95 3.73 -16.36
N ALA A 165 10.56 3.78 -15.08
CA ALA A 165 11.45 4.09 -13.97
C ALA A 165 11.16 3.20 -12.75
N ILE A 166 12.15 3.05 -11.87
CA ILE A 166 11.91 2.76 -10.46
C ILE A 166 12.23 4.04 -9.69
N VAL A 167 11.27 4.53 -8.92
CA VAL A 167 11.39 5.77 -8.13
C VAL A 167 11.50 5.39 -6.67
N ILE A 168 12.53 5.90 -6.00
CA ILE A 168 12.87 5.56 -4.62
C ILE A 168 12.66 6.79 -3.76
N TYR A 169 11.86 6.66 -2.72
CA TYR A 169 11.62 7.68 -1.71
C TYR A 169 12.33 7.31 -0.40
N ASP A 170 12.78 8.33 0.31
CA ASP A 170 13.14 8.20 1.73
C ASP A 170 11.87 8.09 2.57
N ASP A 171 11.66 6.99 3.28
CA ASP A 171 10.41 6.73 4.01
C ASP A 171 10.16 7.78 5.10
N LYS A 172 11.21 8.20 5.80
CA LYS A 172 11.08 9.12 6.94
C LYS A 172 10.63 10.51 6.50
N THR A 173 11.16 10.99 5.37
CA THR A 173 10.95 12.36 4.90
C THR A 173 9.92 12.46 3.77
N LEU A 174 9.55 11.33 3.17
CA LEU A 174 8.71 11.23 1.98
C LEU A 174 9.28 11.96 0.76
N LYS A 175 10.58 12.26 0.76
CA LYS A 175 11.25 12.97 -0.33
C LYS A 175 11.82 11.98 -1.33
N LEU A 176 11.85 12.40 -2.60
CA LEU A 176 12.55 11.69 -3.65
C LEU A 176 14.02 11.51 -3.25
N LYS A 177 14.49 10.27 -3.27
CA LYS A 177 15.87 9.89 -2.96
C LYS A 177 16.65 9.56 -4.22
N LYS A 178 16.06 8.79 -5.13
CA LYS A 178 16.72 8.32 -6.35
C LYS A 178 15.70 7.93 -7.41
N VAL A 179 16.06 8.12 -8.67
CA VAL A 179 15.36 7.53 -9.82
C VAL A 179 16.31 6.56 -10.52
N ILE A 180 15.85 5.34 -10.79
CA ILE A 180 16.56 4.35 -11.58
C ILE A 180 15.87 4.29 -12.95
N THR A 181 16.65 4.50 -14.01
CA THR A 181 16.23 4.31 -15.39
C THR A 181 17.29 3.52 -16.14
N ASP A 182 16.87 2.60 -16.99
CA ASP A 182 17.75 1.85 -17.88
C ASP A 182 16.96 1.54 -19.17
N PRO A 183 17.54 1.71 -20.38
CA PRO A 183 16.88 1.33 -21.63
C PRO A 183 16.42 -0.14 -21.69
N LYS A 184 17.06 -1.04 -20.93
CA LYS A 184 16.71 -2.46 -20.81
C LYS A 184 15.59 -2.72 -19.79
N MET A 185 15.22 -1.72 -18.97
CA MET A 185 14.13 -1.83 -18.01
C MET A 185 12.77 -1.62 -18.71
N ILE A 186 12.32 -2.67 -19.38
CA ILE A 186 11.05 -2.68 -20.09
C ILE A 186 9.95 -3.12 -19.13
N THR A 187 8.91 -2.30 -18.97
CA THR A 187 7.70 -2.61 -18.20
C THR A 187 7.94 -3.16 -16.77
N PRO A 188 8.70 -2.45 -15.90
CA PRO A 188 8.94 -2.90 -14.53
C PRO A 188 7.63 -2.93 -13.72
N THR A 189 7.38 -4.03 -12.99
CA THR A 189 6.15 -4.24 -12.20
C THR A 189 6.48 -4.66 -10.76
N GLY A 190 6.53 -5.96 -10.47
CA GLY A 190 6.87 -6.50 -9.16
C GLY A 190 8.34 -6.29 -8.78
N LYS A 191 8.60 -6.08 -7.49
CA LYS A 191 9.92 -5.87 -6.89
C LYS A 191 9.96 -6.69 -5.58
N PHE A 192 10.99 -7.48 -5.32
CA PHE A 192 11.07 -8.36 -4.15
C PHE A 192 12.46 -8.34 -3.55
#